data_AF-A0A2V4I0U8-F1
#
_entry.id   AF-A0A2V4I0U8-F1
#
_cell.length_a   1.000
_cell.length_b   1.000
_cell.length_c   1.000
_cell.angle_alpha   90.00
_cell.angle_beta   90.00
_cell.angle_gamma   90.00
#
_symmetry.space_group_name_H-M   'P 1'
#
loop_
_entity.id
_entity.type
_entity.pdbx_description
1 polymer ?
#
loop_
_entity_poly.entity_id
_entity_poly.type
_entity_poly.pdbx_seq_one_letter_code
_entity_poly.pdbx_strand_id
1 'polypeptide(L)' 'MGKTANKPLYFAGAPLVAIGAAFAAVGASGQEAFGYTAVGLLVPGLLLLGAGYRSSRQRA' A
#
# COMPACT_ATOMS: atom_id res chain seq x y z
N MET A 1 -12.50 -18.45 14.07
CA MET A 1 -11.92 -17.21 13.49
C MET A 1 -10.45 -17.47 13.20
N GLY A 2 -9.97 -17.55 11.95
CA GLY A 2 -8.54 -17.87 11.77
C GLY A 2 -7.99 -18.14 10.38
N LYS A 3 -8.52 -17.54 9.31
CA LYS A 3 -7.88 -17.65 7.97
C LYS A 3 -7.41 -16.32 7.38
N THR A 4 -7.87 -15.20 7.93
CA THR A 4 -7.45 -13.84 7.55
C THR A 4 -6.15 -13.39 8.25
N ALA A 5 -5.75 -14.06 9.33
CA ALA A 5 -4.58 -13.69 10.14
C ALA A 5 -3.21 -13.95 9.46
N ASN A 6 -3.16 -14.66 8.32
CA ASN A 6 -1.88 -15.11 7.73
C ASN A 6 -1.20 -14.14 6.77
N LYS A 7 -1.75 -12.93 6.57
CA LYS A 7 -1.16 -11.94 5.64
C LYS A 7 -1.14 -10.53 6.24
N PRO A 8 -0.44 -10.32 7.37
CA PRO A 8 -0.37 -9.02 8.06
C PRO A 8 0.13 -7.89 7.14
N LEU A 9 1.02 -8.22 6.20
CA LEU A 9 1.54 -7.28 5.20
C LEU A 9 0.49 -6.79 4.20
N TYR A 10 -0.47 -7.63 3.83
CA TYR A 10 -1.58 -7.22 2.94
C TYR A 10 -2.60 -6.36 3.69
N PHE A 11 -2.85 -6.66 4.97
CA PHE A 11 -3.78 -5.91 5.80
C PHE A 11 -3.28 -4.48 6.05
N ALA A 12 -1.96 -4.30 6.21
CA ALA A 12 -1.35 -2.97 6.32
C ALA A 12 -1.15 -2.29 4.95
N GLY A 13 -0.72 -3.04 3.93
CA GLY A 13 -0.37 -2.48 2.62
C GLY A 13 -1.57 -2.02 1.79
N ALA A 14 -2.69 -2.74 1.83
CA ALA A 14 -3.88 -2.41 1.04
C ALA A 14 -4.48 -1.02 1.37
N PRO A 15 -4.76 -0.66 2.63
CA PRO A 15 -5.28 0.68 2.96
C PRO A 15 -4.26 1.79 2.67
N LEU A 16 -2.97 1.53 2.87
CA LEU A 16 -1.89 2.47 2.56
C LEU A 16 -1.85 2.82 1.06
N VAL A 17 -1.98 1.81 0.19
CA VAL A 17 -2.04 2.03 -1.26
C VAL A 17 -3.34 2.71 -1.67
N ALA A 18 -4.47 2.36 -1.07
CA ALA A 18 -5.76 2.98 -1.39
C ALA A 18 -5.77 4.49 -1.05
N ILE A 19 -5.31 4.87 0.14
CA ILE A 19 -5.23 6.28 0.55
C ILE A 19 -4.17 7.01 -0.26
N GLY A 20 -3.00 6.38 -0.48
CA GLY A 20 -1.96 6.93 -1.33
C GLY A 20 -2.43 7.20 -2.77
N ALA A 21 -3.25 6.32 -3.35
CA ALA A 21 -3.84 6.50 -4.68
C ALA A 21 -4.85 7.67 -4.71
N ALA A 22 -5.67 7.82 -3.68
CA ALA A 22 -6.57 8.96 -3.55
C ALA A 22 -5.79 10.28 -3.44
N PHE A 23 -4.73 10.30 -2.64
CA PHE A 23 -3.85 11.47 -2.53
C PHE A 23 -3.09 11.75 -3.82
N ALA A 24 -2.69 10.73 -4.58
CA ALA A 24 -2.04 10.90 -5.88
C ALA A 24 -3.00 11.55 -6.90
N ALA A 25 -4.27 11.15 -6.90
CA ALA A 25 -5.29 11.74 -7.76
C ALA A 25 -5.52 13.23 -7.41
N VAL A 26 -5.56 13.58 -6.12
CA VAL A 26 -5.64 14.97 -5.67
C VAL A 26 -4.36 15.74 -6.02
N GLY A 27 -3.19 15.12 -5.88
CA GLY A 27 -1.91 15.70 -6.29
C GLY A 27 -1.87 16.05 -7.78
N ALA A 28 -2.33 15.12 -8.62
CA ALA A 28 -2.43 15.31 -10.07
C ALA A 28 -3.43 16.40 -10.48
N SER A 29 -4.38 16.77 -9.61
CA SER A 29 -5.34 17.86 -9.84
C SER A 29 -4.77 19.27 -9.60
N GLY A 30 -3.48 19.40 -9.30
CA GLY A 30 -2.79 20.69 -9.14
C GLY A 30 -2.41 21.05 -7.70
N GLN A 31 -2.58 20.12 -6.76
CA GLN A 31 -2.25 20.28 -5.35
C GLN A 31 -0.96 19.50 -5.01
N GLU A 32 0.20 20.06 -5.33
CA GLU A 32 1.50 19.37 -5.25
C GLU A 32 1.80 18.76 -3.86
N ALA A 33 1.35 19.40 -2.77
CA ALA A 33 1.50 18.89 -1.41
C ALA A 33 0.87 17.50 -1.20
N PHE A 34 -0.27 17.24 -1.84
CA PHE A 34 -0.92 15.94 -1.82
C PHE A 34 -0.16 14.91 -2.65
N GLY A 35 0.54 15.34 -3.71
CA GLY A 35 1.44 14.49 -4.50
C GLY A 35 2.62 13.96 -3.69
N TYR A 36 3.32 14.83 -2.93
CA TYR A 36 4.41 14.40 -2.05
C TYR A 36 3.92 13.45 -0.95
N THR A 37 2.76 13.73 -0.37
CA THR A 37 2.13 12.88 0.64
C THR A 37 1.73 11.52 0.06
N ALA A 38 1.23 11.49 -1.18
CA ALA A 38 0.90 10.26 -1.90
C ALA A 38 2.13 9.36 -2.07
N VAL A 39 3.29 9.92 -2.41
CA VAL A 39 4.54 9.14 -2.52
C VAL A 39 4.90 8.50 -1.18
N GLY A 40 4.80 9.26 -0.09
CA GLY A 40 5.06 8.76 1.28
C GLY A 40 4.13 7.62 1.72
N LEU A 41 2.92 7.52 1.15
CA LEU A 41 1.96 6.46 1.45
C LEU A 41 2.05 5.28 0.46
N LEU A 42 2.22 5.57 -0.83
CA LEU A 42 2.28 4.57 -1.90
C LEU A 42 3.55 3.73 -1.82
N VAL A 43 4.71 4.32 -1.57
CA VAL A 43 5.99 3.59 -1.51
C VAL A 43 5.96 2.49 -0.44
N PRO A 44 5.68 2.76 0.85
CA PRO A 44 5.59 1.72 1.86
C PRO A 44 4.42 0.76 1.61
N GLY A 45 3.28 1.24 1.11
CA GLY A 45 2.14 0.39 0.76
C GLY A 45 2.49 -0.66 -0.31
N LEU A 46 3.13 -0.24 -1.40
CA LEU A 46 3.59 -1.12 -2.48
C LEU A 46 4.69 -2.07 -2.01
N LEU A 47 5.62 -1.61 -1.16
CA LEU A 47 6.64 -2.47 -0.57
C LEU A 47 6.03 -3.56 0.32
N LEU A 48 5.04 -3.23 1.15
CA LEU A 48 4.33 -4.21 1.99
C LEU A 48 3.56 -5.23 1.15
N LEU A 49 2.86 -4.80 0.10
CA LEU A 49 2.15 -5.70 -0.82
C LEU A 49 3.13 -6.61 -1.60
N GLY A 50 4.24 -6.04 -2.09
CA GLY A 50 5.29 -6.79 -2.78
C GLY A 50 6.00 -7.79 -1.88
N ALA A 51 6.31 -7.40 -0.64
CA ALA A 51 6.89 -8.29 0.37
C ALA A 51 5.91 -9.42 0.75
N GLY A 52 4.62 -9.10 0.90
CA GLY A 52 3.57 -10.09 1.12
C GLY A 52 3.45 -11.08 -0.04
N TYR A 53 3.54 -10.61 -1.29
CA TYR A 53 3.52 -11.47 -2.48
C TYR A 53 4.74 -12.39 -2.53
N ARG A 54 5.95 -11.85 -2.28
CA ARG A 54 7.20 -12.61 -2.28
C ARG A 54 7.26 -13.63 -1.14
N SER A 55 6.81 -13.26 0.06
CA SER A 55 6.70 -14.16 1.22
C SER A 55 5.70 -15.30 0.96
N SER A 56 4.58 -15.01 0.30
CA SER A 56 3.60 -16.03 -0.10
C SER A 56 4.16 -16.99 -1.15
N ARG A 57 5.13 -16.55 -1.96
CA ARG A 57 5.78 -17.37 -3.00
C ARG A 57 6.95 -18.19 -2.46
N GLN A 58 7.56 -17.79 -1.34
CA GLN A 58 8.62 -18.54 -0.66
C GLN A 58 8.09 -19.66 0.25
N ARG A 59 6.80 -19.62 0.62
CA ARG A 59 6.13 -20.65 1.43
C ARG A 59 5.36 -21.69 0.60
N ALA A 60 5.37 -21.56 -0.73
CA ALA A 60 4.78 -22.51 -1.69
C ALA A 60 5.89 -23.33 -2.34
#